data_AF-A0A8J5FHL1-F1
#
_entry.id   AF-A0A8J5FHL1-F1
#
_cell.length_a   1.000
_cell.length_b   1.000
_cell.length_c   1.000
_cell.angle_alpha   90.00
_cell.angle_beta   90.00
_cell.angle_gamma   90.00
#
_symmetry.space_group_name_H-M   'P 1'
#
loop_
_entity.id
_entity.type
_entity.pdbx_description
1 polymer ?
#
loop_
_entity_poly.entity_id
_entity_poly.type
_entity_poly.pdbx_seq_one_letter_code
_entity_poly.pdbx_strand_id
1 'polypeptide(L)'
;MKETGIGFRKKRKPTNFLDISFKGGVLEIPQIEVDEDTNILLRNLIALEQCRINGSTAAGDDDPITAYALFMSCIIDTAADVEILQLKGIIVSRLGNNEQVAQFFNRLCKEVVVDYDRCDISRVFKEVNEHRNSAWNALRADLNRTYFGDPRSSLSFMTTIWSLYIAVMQLVLAFLNSRRRG
;
A
#
# COMPACT_ATOMS: atom_id res chain seq x y z
N MET A 1 0.21 -1.83 7.06
CA MET A 1 0.75 -0.45 7.02
C MET A 1 2.28 -0.23 7.20
N LYS A 2 3.12 -1.19 7.61
CA LYS A 2 4.53 -0.90 8.01
C LYS A 2 5.60 -0.84 6.90
N GLU A 3 5.28 -1.21 5.66
CA GLU A 3 6.31 -1.43 4.63
C GLU A 3 6.34 -0.39 3.50
N THR A 4 5.42 0.58 3.46
CA THR A 4 5.30 1.51 2.32
C THR A 4 5.96 2.89 2.54
N GLY A 5 6.52 3.17 3.72
CA GLY A 5 7.13 4.48 4.02
C GLY A 5 6.14 5.64 4.09
N ILE A 6 4.83 5.36 3.99
CA ILE A 6 3.76 6.37 4.03
C ILE A 6 3.30 6.55 5.48
N GLY A 7 3.37 7.78 5.98
CA GLY A 7 2.84 8.15 7.29
C GLY A 7 1.36 8.51 7.21
N PHE A 8 0.65 8.37 8.33
CA PHE A 8 -0.75 8.81 8.46
C PHE A 8 -0.87 9.89 9.54
N ARG A 9 -1.66 10.93 9.26
CA ARG A 9 -1.93 12.03 10.18
C ARG A 9 -3.37 12.52 10.06
N LYS A 10 -3.99 12.85 11.20
CA LYS A 10 -5.27 13.56 11.22
C LYS A 10 -5.11 14.98 10.64
N LYS A 11 -5.97 15.34 9.70
CA LYS A 11 -6.03 16.70 9.14
C LYS A 11 -6.60 17.68 10.16
N ARG A 12 -5.91 18.80 10.37
CA ARG A 12 -6.25 19.77 11.43
C ARG A 12 -7.45 20.65 11.10
N LYS A 13 -7.58 21.06 9.84
CA LYS A 13 -8.64 21.97 9.36
C LYS A 13 -9.17 21.47 8.01
N PRO A 14 -9.93 20.36 8.03
CA PRO A 14 -10.55 19.85 6.80
C PRO A 14 -11.70 20.76 6.36
N THR A 15 -11.88 20.95 5.05
CA THR A 15 -13.07 21.65 4.51
C THR A 15 -14.32 20.78 4.61
N ASN A 16 -14.18 19.47 4.42
CA ASN A 16 -15.20 18.44 4.60
C ASN A 16 -14.52 17.08 4.90
N PHE A 17 -15.30 16.01 5.07
CA PHE A 17 -14.74 14.68 5.37
C PHE A 17 -14.00 14.03 4.18
N LEU A 18 -14.16 14.55 2.97
CA LEU A 18 -13.51 14.10 1.74
C LEU A 18 -12.15 14.78 1.51
N ASP A 19 -11.80 15.79 2.32
CA ASP A 19 -10.62 16.63 2.13
C ASP A 19 -9.32 15.90 2.51
N ILE A 20 -8.92 14.96 1.66
CA ILE A 20 -7.72 14.14 1.82
C ILE A 20 -6.56 14.77 1.04
N SER A 21 -5.37 14.78 1.64
CA SER A 21 -4.18 15.29 0.95
C SER A 21 -2.93 14.51 1.30
N PHE A 22 -2.02 14.37 0.34
CA PHE A 22 -0.74 13.72 0.55
C PHE A 22 0.39 14.74 0.43
N LYS A 23 1.22 14.87 1.48
CA LYS A 23 2.32 15.83 1.51
C LYS A 23 3.55 15.23 2.19
N GLY A 24 4.66 15.17 1.45
CA GLY A 24 5.95 14.75 1.98
C GLY A 24 5.95 13.33 2.57
N GLY A 25 5.29 12.38 1.90
CA GLY A 25 5.19 11.01 2.39
C GLY A 25 4.13 10.80 3.46
N VAL A 26 3.36 11.84 3.85
CA VAL A 26 2.32 11.74 4.86
C VAL A 26 0.94 11.99 4.27
N LEU A 27 0.04 11.05 4.51
CA LEU A 27 -1.36 11.12 4.17
C LEU A 27 -2.13 11.81 5.30
N GLU A 28 -2.71 12.97 4.98
CA GLU A 28 -3.56 13.73 5.89
C GLU A 28 -5.02 13.44 5.59
N ILE A 29 -5.69 12.81 6.56
CA ILE A 29 -7.08 12.37 6.44
C ILE A 29 -7.93 13.11 7.49
N PRO A 30 -9.08 13.68 7.14
CA PRO A 30 -10.05 14.19 8.12
C PRO A 30 -10.45 13.10 9.13
N GLN A 31 -10.83 13.50 10.33
CA GLN A 31 -11.38 12.53 11.28
C GLN A 31 -12.77 12.10 10.80
N ILE A 32 -13.04 10.80 10.83
CA ILE A 32 -14.36 10.22 10.65
C ILE A 32 -14.80 9.50 11.92
N GLU A 33 -16.06 9.70 12.29
CA GLU A 33 -16.73 8.91 13.30
C GLU A 33 -17.45 7.75 12.62
N VAL A 34 -17.30 6.53 13.13
CA VAL A 34 -17.86 5.31 12.54
C VAL A 34 -18.85 4.69 13.53
N ASP A 35 -20.12 4.72 13.13
CA ASP A 35 -21.27 4.11 13.80
C ASP A 35 -22.27 3.54 12.78
N GLU A 36 -23.38 2.98 13.25
CA GLU A 36 -24.42 2.40 12.39
C GLU A 36 -25.07 3.45 11.47
N ASP A 37 -25.28 4.68 11.97
CA ASP A 37 -25.86 5.78 11.19
C ASP A 37 -24.94 6.20 10.04
N THR A 38 -23.64 6.29 10.31
CA THR A 38 -22.61 6.60 9.31
C THR A 38 -22.57 5.53 8.22
N ASN A 39 -22.78 4.26 8.58
CA ASN A 39 -22.84 3.17 7.62
C ASN A 39 -24.05 3.31 6.67
N ILE A 40 -25.23 3.56 7.24
CA ILE A 40 -26.45 3.79 6.45
C ILE A 40 -26.29 5.01 5.53
N LEU A 41 -25.74 6.10 6.07
CA LEU A 41 -25.51 7.33 5.33
C LEU A 41 -24.58 7.10 4.13
N LEU A 42 -23.40 6.50 4.34
CA LEU A 42 -22.44 6.28 3.27
C LEU A 42 -22.98 5.33 2.20
N ARG A 43 -23.70 4.27 2.58
CA ARG A 43 -24.36 3.37 1.61
C ARG A 43 -25.42 4.08 0.78
N ASN A 44 -26.25 4.91 1.41
CA ASN A 44 -27.28 5.66 0.70
C ASN A 44 -26.68 6.70 -0.25
N LEU A 45 -25.60 7.36 0.15
CA LEU A 45 -24.90 8.32 -0.71
C LEU A 45 -24.24 7.64 -1.91
N ILE A 46 -23.59 6.49 -1.71
CA ILE A 46 -23.02 5.69 -2.81
C ILE A 46 -24.14 5.22 -3.76
N ALA A 47 -25.26 4.72 -3.21
CA ALA A 47 -26.40 4.33 -4.03
C ALA A 47 -26.99 5.52 -4.81
N LEU A 48 -27.05 6.71 -4.19
CA LEU A 48 -27.51 7.93 -4.85
C LEU A 48 -26.57 8.32 -6.01
N GLU A 49 -25.26 8.25 -5.81
CA GLU A 49 -24.26 8.46 -6.88
C GLU A 49 -24.49 7.45 -8.02
N GLN A 50 -24.58 6.17 -7.71
CA GLN A 50 -24.79 5.10 -8.69
C GLN A 50 -26.13 5.19 -9.42
N CYS A 51 -27.21 5.63 -8.77
CA CYS A 51 -28.52 5.80 -9.39
C CYS A 51 -28.59 6.99 -10.36
N ARG A 52 -27.68 7.97 -10.27
CA ARG A 52 -27.63 9.09 -11.22
C ARG A 52 -27.03 8.68 -12.56
N ILE A 53 -26.40 7.51 -12.64
CA ILE A 53 -25.70 7.00 -13.82
C ILE A 53 -26.69 6.30 -14.77
N ASN A 54 -27.28 7.07 -15.68
CA ASN A 54 -27.92 6.57 -16.91
C ASN A 54 -26.96 6.64 -18.13
N GLY A 55 -25.66 6.34 -17.99
CA GLY A 55 -24.79 6.31 -19.17
C GLY A 55 -23.28 6.08 -19.05
N SER A 56 -22.64 6.15 -17.88
CA SER A 56 -21.19 5.89 -17.75
C SER A 56 -20.88 4.99 -16.56
N THR A 57 -20.55 3.73 -16.83
CA THR A 57 -20.47 2.61 -15.89
C THR A 57 -19.30 2.63 -14.90
N ALA A 58 -18.87 3.80 -14.44
CA ALA A 58 -17.75 3.89 -13.51
C ALA A 58 -17.72 5.19 -12.71
N ALA A 59 -17.34 5.07 -11.44
CA ALA A 59 -17.08 6.20 -10.55
C ALA A 59 -16.07 7.17 -11.21
N GLY A 60 -16.58 8.29 -11.67
CA GLY A 60 -15.80 9.38 -12.27
C GLY A 60 -15.51 10.50 -11.28
N ASP A 61 -15.03 11.63 -11.79
CA ASP A 61 -14.87 12.89 -11.04
C ASP A 61 -16.22 13.37 -10.43
N ASP A 62 -17.33 12.77 -10.85
CA ASP A 62 -18.70 13.06 -10.41
C ASP A 62 -19.17 12.26 -9.17
N ASP A 63 -18.40 11.27 -8.68
CA ASP A 63 -18.80 10.35 -7.60
C ASP A 63 -17.85 10.39 -6.37
N PRO A 64 -17.78 11.54 -5.66
CA PRO A 64 -16.81 11.78 -4.60
C PRO A 64 -16.97 10.87 -3.37
N ILE A 65 -18.19 10.41 -3.04
CA ILE A 65 -18.42 9.54 -1.89
C ILE A 65 -17.93 8.13 -2.20
N THR A 66 -18.21 7.64 -3.39
CA THR A 66 -17.74 6.35 -3.88
C THR A 66 -16.22 6.30 -3.95
N ALA A 67 -15.58 7.36 -4.46
CA ALA A 67 -14.13 7.47 -4.47
C ALA A 67 -13.55 7.42 -3.04
N TYR A 68 -14.15 8.16 -2.10
CA TYR A 68 -13.75 8.15 -0.69
C TYR A 68 -13.87 6.77 -0.04
N ALA A 69 -14.98 6.08 -0.26
CA ALA A 69 -15.21 4.74 0.21
C ALA A 69 -14.11 3.77 -0.24
N LEU A 70 -13.79 3.80 -1.54
CA LEU A 70 -12.71 3.00 -2.12
C LEU A 70 -11.36 3.32 -1.48
N PHE A 71 -11.02 4.60 -1.39
CA PHE A 71 -9.77 5.02 -0.79
C PHE A 71 -9.61 4.51 0.65
N MET A 72 -10.66 4.62 1.46
CA MET A 72 -10.64 4.12 2.84
C MET A 72 -10.52 2.59 2.88
N SER A 73 -11.17 1.86 1.96
CA SER A 73 -11.02 0.40 1.85
C SER A 73 -9.61 -0.04 1.45
N CYS A 74 -8.91 0.73 0.61
CA CYS A 74 -7.51 0.44 0.24
C CYS A 74 -6.54 0.63 1.41
N ILE A 75 -6.88 1.49 2.38
CA ILE A 75 -6.05 1.77 3.54
C ILE A 75 -6.35 0.80 4.69
N ILE A 76 -7.61 0.36 4.79
CA ILE A 76 -8.13 -0.42 5.91
C ILE A 76 -8.49 -1.82 5.41
N ASP A 77 -7.54 -2.74 5.52
CA ASP A 77 -7.78 -4.15 5.20
C ASP A 77 -8.06 -4.97 6.48
N THR A 78 -7.34 -4.66 7.56
CA THR A 78 -7.36 -5.42 8.83
C THR A 78 -7.73 -4.58 10.04
N ALA A 79 -8.13 -5.22 11.14
CA ALA A 79 -8.33 -4.56 12.43
C ALA A 79 -7.08 -3.81 12.95
N ALA A 80 -5.88 -4.27 12.58
CA ALA A 80 -4.62 -3.60 12.94
C ALA A 80 -4.46 -2.26 12.20
N ASP A 81 -4.92 -2.17 10.95
CA ASP A 81 -4.90 -0.91 10.20
C ASP A 81 -5.88 0.10 10.82
N VAL A 82 -7.05 -0.37 11.27
CA VAL A 82 -8.01 0.45 12.05
C VAL A 82 -7.38 0.97 13.34
N GLU A 83 -6.70 0.10 14.09
CA GLU A 83 -6.06 0.47 15.35
C GLU A 83 -5.02 1.59 15.14
N ILE A 84 -4.19 1.49 14.09
CA ILE A 84 -3.22 2.53 13.74
C ILE A 84 -3.93 3.86 13.46
N LEU A 85 -5.01 3.85 12.68
CA LEU A 85 -5.75 5.06 12.34
C LEU A 85 -6.50 5.65 13.55
N GLN A 86 -6.98 4.82 14.48
CA GLN A 86 -7.54 5.27 15.75
C GLN A 86 -6.49 5.94 16.64
N LEU A 87 -5.29 5.34 16.75
CA LEU A 87 -4.17 5.95 17.48
C LEU A 87 -3.75 7.31 16.89
N LYS A 88 -3.94 7.51 15.58
CA LYS A 88 -3.72 8.81 14.91
C LYS A 88 -4.91 9.77 15.02
N GLY A 89 -6.02 9.35 15.64
CA GLY A 89 -7.26 10.12 15.77
C GLY A 89 -7.99 10.35 14.44
N ILE A 90 -7.68 9.54 13.41
CA ILE A 90 -8.33 9.61 12.10
C ILE A 90 -9.67 8.87 12.16
N ILE A 91 -9.73 7.74 12.85
CA ILE A 91 -10.97 7.00 13.07
C ILE A 91 -11.35 7.14 14.54
N VAL A 92 -12.61 7.48 14.78
CA VAL A 92 -13.26 7.31 16.08
C VAL A 92 -14.39 6.33 15.87
N SER A 93 -14.32 5.16 16.48
CA SER A 93 -15.35 4.15 16.32
C SER A 93 -16.23 4.08 17.56
N ARG A 94 -17.55 4.04 17.34
CA ARG A 94 -18.54 3.62 18.33
C ARG A 94 -18.98 2.16 18.13
N LEU A 95 -18.38 1.48 17.14
CA LEU A 95 -18.58 0.04 16.94
C LEU A 95 -17.77 -0.72 17.99
N GLY A 96 -18.30 -1.86 18.46
CA GLY A 96 -17.74 -2.58 19.61
C GLY A 96 -16.37 -3.23 19.38
N ASN A 97 -15.88 -3.30 18.14
CA ASN A 97 -14.56 -3.87 17.81
C ASN A 97 -14.00 -3.29 16.49
N ASN A 98 -12.68 -3.12 16.41
CA ASN A 98 -11.93 -2.72 15.22
C ASN A 98 -12.14 -3.66 14.02
N GLU A 99 -12.39 -4.94 14.27
CA GLU A 99 -12.75 -5.90 13.21
C GLU A 99 -14.04 -5.51 12.49
N GLN A 100 -15.03 -4.97 13.22
CA GLN A 100 -16.28 -4.52 12.62
C GLN A 100 -16.07 -3.27 11.76
N VAL A 101 -15.15 -2.38 12.17
CA VAL A 101 -14.77 -1.19 11.39
C VAL A 101 -14.05 -1.60 10.10
N ALA A 102 -13.13 -2.56 10.16
CA ALA A 102 -12.44 -3.06 8.98
C ALA A 102 -13.43 -3.71 8.01
N GLN A 103 -14.31 -4.58 8.53
CA GLN A 103 -15.38 -5.19 7.72
C GLN A 103 -16.35 -4.17 7.15
N PHE A 104 -16.64 -3.08 7.87
CA PHE A 104 -17.49 -1.99 7.40
C PHE A 104 -16.92 -1.38 6.11
N PHE A 105 -15.67 -0.94 6.10
CA PHE A 105 -15.04 -0.35 4.91
C PHE A 105 -14.84 -1.38 3.80
N ASN A 106 -14.44 -2.61 4.12
CA ASN A 106 -14.28 -3.69 3.14
C ASN A 106 -15.60 -4.06 2.44
N ARG A 107 -16.73 -4.03 3.18
CA ARG A 107 -18.06 -4.30 2.62
C ARG A 107 -18.63 -3.11 1.86
N LEU A 108 -18.23 -1.88 2.19
CA LEU A 108 -18.68 -0.66 1.50
C LEU A 108 -18.34 -0.71 0.01
N CYS A 109 -17.22 -1.34 -0.34
CA CYS A 109 -16.71 -1.43 -1.71
C CYS A 109 -17.06 -2.74 -2.43
N LYS A 110 -17.61 -3.74 -1.72
CA LYS A 110 -17.92 -5.06 -2.30
C LYS A 110 -19.08 -5.04 -3.30
N GLU A 111 -19.89 -3.98 -3.27
CA GLU A 111 -21.08 -3.79 -4.11
C GLU A 111 -20.89 -2.64 -5.12
N VAL A 112 -19.69 -2.04 -5.18
CA VAL A 112 -19.41 -0.86 -6.00
C VAL A 112 -18.62 -1.26 -7.24
N VAL A 113 -19.21 -1.06 -8.42
CA VAL A 113 -18.56 -1.26 -9.72
C VAL A 113 -17.78 0.01 -10.08
N VAL A 114 -16.45 -0.05 -10.22
CA VAL A 114 -15.61 1.13 -10.46
C VAL A 114 -14.53 0.92 -11.52
N ASP A 115 -14.35 1.93 -12.38
CA ASP A 115 -13.16 2.15 -13.20
C ASP A 115 -12.21 3.08 -12.42
N TYR A 116 -11.02 2.58 -12.08
CA TYR A 116 -10.07 3.25 -11.18
C TYR A 116 -9.43 4.49 -11.80
N ASP A 117 -9.52 4.67 -13.13
CA ASP A 117 -8.81 5.73 -13.85
C ASP A 117 -9.50 7.10 -13.80
N ARG A 118 -10.72 7.21 -13.24
CA ARG A 118 -11.54 8.44 -13.33
C ARG A 118 -11.96 9.08 -12.01
N CYS A 119 -11.52 8.58 -10.85
CA CYS A 119 -11.95 9.13 -9.56
C CYS A 119 -11.16 10.41 -9.18
N ASP A 120 -11.79 11.37 -8.48
CA ASP A 120 -11.14 12.61 -8.01
C ASP A 120 -10.01 12.37 -6.97
N ILE A 121 -10.06 11.22 -6.29
CA ILE A 121 -8.98 10.72 -5.40
C ILE A 121 -7.80 10.15 -6.21
N SER A 122 -7.92 10.04 -7.54
CA SER A 122 -6.83 9.67 -8.44
C SER A 122 -5.61 10.56 -8.24
N ARG A 123 -5.79 11.85 -7.91
CA ARG A 123 -4.66 12.74 -7.60
C ARG A 123 -3.88 12.25 -6.39
N VAL A 124 -4.55 11.89 -5.30
CA VAL A 124 -3.89 11.37 -4.08
C VAL A 124 -3.24 10.02 -4.38
N PHE A 125 -3.92 9.13 -5.09
CA PHE A 125 -3.33 7.85 -5.53
C PHE A 125 -2.10 8.05 -6.42
N LYS A 126 -2.16 9.00 -7.35
CA LYS A 126 -1.06 9.36 -8.25
C LYS A 126 0.12 9.93 -7.47
N GLU A 127 -0.12 10.88 -6.57
CA GLU A 127 0.93 11.46 -5.72
C GLU A 127 1.59 10.39 -4.82
N VAL A 128 0.80 9.46 -4.28
CA VAL A 128 1.30 8.31 -3.50
C VAL A 128 2.14 7.38 -4.38
N ASN A 129 1.67 7.05 -5.58
CA ASN A 129 2.36 6.17 -6.51
C ASN A 129 3.66 6.79 -7.04
N GLU A 130 3.64 8.08 -7.34
CA GLU A 130 4.81 8.86 -7.74
C GLU A 130 5.86 8.90 -6.62
N HIS A 131 5.43 9.12 -5.37
CA HIS A 131 6.34 9.11 -4.23
C HIS A 131 6.99 7.74 -4.02
N ARG A 132 6.20 6.66 -4.13
CA ARG A 132 6.72 5.28 -4.04
C ARG A 132 7.72 4.99 -5.15
N ASN A 133 7.40 5.36 -6.38
CA ASN A 133 8.28 5.17 -7.53
C ASN A 133 9.57 6.00 -7.40
N SER A 134 9.47 7.25 -6.94
CA SER A 134 10.64 8.10 -6.68
C SER A 134 11.57 7.50 -5.62
N ALA A 135 11.01 7.05 -4.49
CA ALA A 135 11.77 6.40 -3.42
C ALA A 135 12.43 5.09 -3.89
N TRP A 136 11.70 4.27 -4.66
CA TRP A 136 12.24 3.03 -5.24
C TRP A 136 13.33 3.30 -6.28
N ASN A 137 13.16 4.31 -7.13
CA ASN A 137 14.14 4.72 -8.11
C ASN A 137 15.41 5.26 -7.44
N ALA A 138 15.28 6.03 -6.36
CA ALA A 138 16.40 6.53 -5.58
C ALA A 138 17.14 5.38 -4.87
N LEU A 139 16.42 4.46 -4.23
CA LEU A 139 17.00 3.27 -3.61
C LEU A 139 17.74 2.40 -4.64
N ARG A 140 17.14 2.20 -5.82
CA ARG A 140 17.76 1.44 -6.92
C ARG A 140 19.01 2.14 -7.44
N ALA A 141 19.01 3.47 -7.56
CA ALA A 141 20.18 4.24 -7.99
C ALA A 141 21.33 4.14 -6.97
N ASP A 142 21.02 4.21 -5.67
CA ASP A 142 21.99 4.07 -4.58
C ASP A 142 22.57 2.65 -4.53
N LEU A 143 21.72 1.62 -4.60
CA LEU A 143 22.15 0.23 -4.71
C LEU A 143 23.02 0.00 -5.95
N ASN A 144 22.64 0.54 -7.10
CA ASN A 144 23.42 0.40 -8.33
C ASN A 144 24.79 1.09 -8.20
N ARG A 145 24.86 2.27 -7.59
CA ARG A 145 26.13 2.98 -7.37
C ARG A 145 27.04 2.23 -6.39
N THR A 146 26.48 1.72 -5.31
CA THR A 146 27.26 1.10 -4.21
C THR A 146 27.64 -0.34 -4.53
N TYR A 147 26.81 -1.06 -5.30
CA TYR A 147 26.99 -2.48 -5.62
C TYR A 147 27.56 -2.72 -7.01
N PHE A 148 27.19 -1.91 -8.01
CA PHE A 148 27.66 -2.01 -9.40
C PHE A 148 28.59 -0.87 -9.85
N GLY A 149 28.68 0.22 -9.09
CA GLY A 149 29.49 1.40 -9.43
C GLY A 149 30.95 1.34 -8.94
N ASP A 150 31.29 0.45 -8.02
CA ASP A 150 32.67 0.25 -7.55
C ASP A 150 33.18 -1.18 -7.91
N PRO A 151 34.03 -1.33 -8.94
CA PRO A 151 34.50 -2.63 -9.42
C PRO A 151 35.31 -3.43 -8.41
N ARG A 152 35.83 -2.79 -7.35
CA ARG A 152 36.85 -3.39 -6.47
C ARG A 152 36.28 -4.16 -5.28
N SER A 153 35.06 -3.89 -4.84
CA SER A 153 34.47 -4.56 -3.66
C SER A 153 33.63 -5.80 -3.99
N SER A 154 33.08 -5.89 -5.21
CA SER A 154 32.23 -7.03 -5.62
C SER A 154 33.03 -8.27 -6.01
N LEU A 155 34.25 -8.09 -6.52
CA LEU A 155 35.10 -9.20 -7.00
C LEU A 155 35.57 -10.12 -5.86
N SER A 156 35.83 -9.59 -4.66
CA SER A 156 36.47 -10.35 -3.57
C SER A 156 35.58 -11.41 -2.92
N PHE A 157 34.25 -11.27 -2.96
CA PHE A 157 33.34 -12.25 -2.38
C PHE A 157 33.06 -13.41 -3.34
N MET A 158 32.98 -13.13 -4.65
CA MET A 158 32.72 -14.15 -5.66
C MET A 158 33.91 -15.09 -5.84
N THR A 159 35.14 -14.58 -5.75
CA THR A 159 36.35 -15.41 -5.87
C THR A 159 36.42 -16.49 -4.79
N THR A 160 36.13 -16.14 -3.53
CA THR A 160 36.24 -17.09 -2.41
C THR A 160 35.24 -18.23 -2.52
N ILE A 161 33.98 -17.91 -2.87
CA ILE A 161 32.92 -18.91 -3.07
C ILE A 161 33.26 -19.82 -4.26
N TRP A 162 33.77 -19.25 -5.35
CA TRP A 162 34.16 -19.99 -6.54
C TRP A 162 35.35 -20.91 -6.29
N SER A 163 36.39 -20.43 -5.58
CA SER A 163 37.55 -21.22 -5.19
C SER A 163 37.17 -22.39 -4.27
N LEU A 164 36.26 -22.17 -3.32
CA LEU A 164 35.77 -23.21 -2.42
C LEU A 164 35.00 -24.30 -3.19
N TYR A 165 34.15 -23.91 -4.14
CA TYR A 165 33.42 -24.85 -4.99
C TYR A 165 34.36 -25.75 -5.80
N ILE A 166 35.40 -25.16 -6.42
CA ILE A 166 36.43 -25.92 -7.15
C ILE A 166 37.13 -26.92 -6.23
N ALA A 167 37.51 -26.51 -5.01
CA ALA A 167 38.22 -27.37 -4.06
C ALA A 167 37.38 -28.60 -3.65
N VAL A 168 36.08 -28.41 -3.41
CA VAL A 168 35.17 -29.52 -3.07
C VAL A 168 35.03 -30.50 -4.23
N MET A 169 34.87 -30.00 -5.46
CA MET A 169 34.78 -30.84 -6.65
C MET A 169 36.05 -31.66 -6.88
N GLN A 170 37.23 -31.04 -6.71
CA GLN A 170 38.52 -31.75 -6.80
C GLN A 170 38.65 -32.86 -5.75
N LEU A 171 38.22 -32.62 -4.52
CA LEU A 171 38.26 -33.62 -3.43
C LEU A 171 37.35 -34.83 -3.72
N VAL A 172 36.13 -34.59 -4.22
CA VAL A 172 35.18 -35.65 -4.58
C VAL A 172 35.73 -36.49 -5.73
N LEU A 173 36.28 -35.86 -6.78
CA LEU A 173 36.88 -36.58 -7.91
C LEU A 173 38.09 -37.42 -7.49
N ALA A 174 38.94 -36.90 -6.61
CA ALA A 174 40.08 -37.62 -6.07
C ALA A 174 39.64 -38.86 -5.26
N PHE A 175 38.62 -38.71 -4.41
CA PHE A 175 38.06 -39.81 -3.61
C PHE A 175 37.39 -40.89 -4.47
N LEU A 176 36.63 -40.51 -5.49
CA LEU A 176 36.01 -41.46 -6.42
C LEU A 176 37.07 -42.21 -7.25
N ASN A 177 38.14 -41.54 -7.64
CA ASN A 177 39.24 -42.13 -8.40
C ASN A 177 40.09 -43.07 -7.52
N SER A 178 40.31 -42.76 -6.24
CA SER A 178 40.99 -43.67 -5.31
C SER A 178 40.18 -44.93 -5.02
N ARG A 179 38.84 -44.82 -4.99
CA ARG A 179 37.93 -45.97 -4.79
C ARG A 179 37.76 -46.86 -6.02
N ARG A 180 38.16 -46.38 -7.20
CA ARG A 180 38.12 -47.14 -8.47
C ARG A 180 39.44 -47.90 -8.76
N ARG A 181 40.51 -47.61 -8.02
CA ARG A 181 41.85 -48.21 -8.20
C ARG A 181 42.24 -49.23 -7.12
N GLY A 182 41.42 -49.42 -6.09
CA GLY A 182 41.57 -50.49 -5.08
C GLY A 182 40.47 -51.52 -5.24
#